data_AF-A0A3A6N9D7-F1
#
_entry.id   AF-A0A3A6N9D7-F1
#
_cell.length_a   1.000
_cell.length_b   1.000
_cell.length_c   1.000
_cell.angle_alpha   90.00
_cell.angle_beta   90.00
_cell.angle_gamma   90.00
#
_symmetry.space_group_name_H-M   'P 1'
#
loop_
_entity.id
_entity.type
_entity.pdbx_description
1 polymer ?
#
loop_
_entity_poly.entity_id
_entity_poly.type
_entity_poly.pdbx_seq_one_letter_code
_entity_poly.pdbx_strand_id
1 'polypeptide(L)'
;MIYQYIHLLRRRMLMFHLIVAIALLMFYYGILIYSDPSFWFYTIFLMLFILLLTSLLVSMKKIKRSLNGKIIKMITNQEVIPYPQKFKDDMVEIGGFFKGYRYRKHMIPDYLVEFREGKTLYLYPHVTEISESPLTIIRVHRFELALVKDEQDKKRIVHLKNVQLVS
;
A
#
# COMPACT_ATOMS: atom_id res chain seq x y z
N MET A 1 12.77 0.95 12.63
CA MET A 1 12.08 1.86 11.68
C MET A 1 10.72 1.28 11.24
N ILE A 2 9.70 2.12 10.98
CA ILE A 2 8.35 1.63 10.58
C ILE A 2 8.40 0.80 9.29
N TYR A 3 9.27 1.21 8.36
CA TYR A 3 9.49 0.50 7.11
C TYR A 3 9.96 -0.95 7.32
N GLN A 4 10.90 -1.18 8.24
CA GLN A 4 11.38 -2.53 8.58
C GLN A 4 10.26 -3.40 9.17
N TYR A 5 9.43 -2.82 10.04
CA TYR A 5 8.26 -3.50 10.60
C TYR A 5 7.25 -3.90 9.51
N ILE A 6 6.91 -2.97 8.61
CA ILE A 6 6.04 -3.24 7.46
C ILE A 6 6.63 -4.32 6.55
N HIS A 7 7.92 -4.22 6.24
CA HIS A 7 8.62 -5.17 5.39
C HIS A 7 8.63 -6.58 5.99
N LEU A 8 8.88 -6.70 7.30
CA LEU A 8 8.83 -7.97 8.02
C LEU A 8 7.44 -8.60 7.99
N LEU A 9 6.39 -7.82 8.28
CA LEU A 9 5.00 -8.30 8.24
C LEU A 9 4.61 -8.77 6.84
N ARG A 10 4.95 -8.00 5.81
CA ARG A 10 4.69 -8.37 4.40
C ARG A 10 5.43 -9.64 4.03
N ARG A 11 6.72 -9.76 4.38
CA ARG A 11 7.51 -10.96 4.08
C ARG A 11 6.92 -12.19 4.74
N ARG A 12 6.58 -12.12 6.04
CA ARG A 12 5.94 -13.25 6.74
C ARG A 12 4.63 -13.66 6.10
N MET A 13 3.77 -12.69 5.77
CA MET A 13 2.49 -12.95 5.12
C MET A 13 2.66 -13.58 3.72
N LEU A 14 3.58 -13.05 2.90
CA LEU A 14 3.87 -13.58 1.57
C LEU A 14 4.43 -15.00 1.65
N MET A 15 5.36 -15.26 2.57
CA MET A 15 5.91 -16.61 2.78
C MET A 15 4.82 -17.60 3.18
N PHE A 16 3.92 -17.22 4.10
CA PHE A 16 2.79 -18.07 4.48
C PHE A 16 1.89 -18.41 3.28
N HIS A 17 1.47 -17.41 2.50
CA HIS A 17 0.62 -17.65 1.32
C HIS A 17 1.34 -18.47 0.25
N LEU A 18 2.65 -18.27 0.06
CA LEU A 18 3.46 -19.04 -0.87
C LEU A 18 3.52 -20.52 -0.45
N ILE A 19 3.75 -20.80 0.83
CA ILE A 19 3.76 -22.18 1.35
C ILE A 19 2.40 -22.85 1.13
N VAL A 20 1.31 -22.15 1.45
CA VAL A 20 -0.05 -22.67 1.23
C VAL A 20 -0.34 -22.89 -0.26
N ALA A 21 0.09 -21.97 -1.14
CA ALA A 21 -0.06 -22.12 -2.59
C ALA A 21 0.70 -23.33 -3.12
N ILE A 22 1.95 -23.53 -2.68
CA ILE A 22 2.76 -24.69 -3.06
C ILE A 22 2.10 -25.97 -2.56
N ALA A 23 1.62 -26.01 -1.32
CA ALA A 23 0.92 -27.17 -0.77
C ALA A 23 -0.35 -27.51 -1.58
N LEU A 24 -1.15 -26.50 -1.93
CA LEU A 24 -2.33 -26.68 -2.80
C LEU A 24 -1.94 -27.21 -4.18
N LEU A 25 -0.90 -26.66 -4.81
CA LEU A 25 -0.43 -27.13 -6.11
C LEU A 25 0.07 -28.58 -6.05
N MET A 26 0.85 -28.94 -5.04
CA MET A 26 1.31 -30.33 -4.86
C MET A 26 0.12 -31.28 -4.67
N PHE A 27 -0.88 -30.89 -3.88
CA PHE A 27 -2.10 -31.68 -3.69
C PHE A 27 -2.87 -31.85 -5.00
N TYR A 28 -3.02 -30.78 -5.78
CA TYR A 28 -3.67 -30.81 -7.09
C TYR A 28 -2.99 -31.75 -8.08
N TYR A 29 -1.66 -31.62 -8.22
CA TYR A 29 -0.89 -32.49 -9.10
C TYR A 29 -0.87 -33.94 -8.62
N GLY A 30 -0.82 -34.17 -7.31
CA GLY A 30 -0.93 -35.51 -6.74
C GLY A 30 -2.22 -36.20 -7.18
N ILE A 31 -3.36 -35.52 -7.07
CA ILE A 31 -4.65 -36.09 -7.46
C ILE A 31 -4.74 -36.33 -8.97
N LEU A 32 -4.21 -35.42 -9.79
CA LEU A 32 -4.17 -35.60 -11.25
C LEU A 32 -3.35 -36.81 -11.71
N ILE A 33 -2.28 -37.16 -10.98
CA ILE A 33 -1.42 -38.29 -11.33
C ILE A 33 -2.10 -39.63 -10.99
N TYR A 34 -2.82 -39.69 -9.86
CA TYR A 34 -3.36 -40.95 -9.33
C TYR A 34 -4.84 -41.20 -9.63
N SER A 35 -5.57 -40.20 -10.13
CA SER A 35 -7.00 -40.32 -10.39
C SER A 35 -7.44 -39.44 -11.55
N ASP A 36 -8.50 -39.85 -12.23
CA ASP A 36 -9.20 -39.00 -13.20
C ASP A 36 -10.22 -38.14 -12.43
N PRO A 37 -9.91 -36.87 -12.12
CA PRO A 37 -10.69 -36.11 -11.16
C PRO A 37 -12.02 -35.69 -11.77
N SER A 38 -13.10 -35.82 -10.99
CA SER A 38 -14.39 -35.30 -11.40
C SER A 38 -14.38 -33.78 -11.58
N PHE A 39 -15.33 -33.24 -12.35
CA PHE A 39 -15.56 -31.81 -12.50
C PHE A 39 -15.63 -31.04 -11.15
N TRP A 40 -16.20 -31.67 -10.13
CA TRP A 40 -16.31 -31.09 -8.78
C TRP A 40 -14.96 -30.84 -8.13
N PHE A 41 -13.97 -31.70 -8.38
CA PHE A 41 -12.62 -31.52 -7.86
C PHE A 41 -11.98 -30.21 -8.37
N TYR A 42 -12.04 -29.97 -9.69
CA TYR A 42 -11.52 -28.74 -10.29
C TYR A 42 -12.22 -27.50 -9.75
N THR A 43 -13.54 -27.57 -9.54
CA THR A 43 -14.34 -26.47 -9.01
C THR A 43 -13.94 -26.13 -7.57
N ILE A 44 -13.81 -27.13 -6.70
CA ILE A 44 -13.37 -26.95 -5.31
C ILE A 44 -11.95 -26.37 -5.28
N PHE A 45 -11.04 -26.90 -6.12
CA PHE A 45 -9.67 -26.41 -6.19
C PHE A 45 -9.60 -24.94 -6.61
N LEU A 46 -10.37 -24.55 -7.64
CA LEU A 46 -10.48 -23.17 -8.08
C LEU A 46 -11.02 -22.26 -6.96
N MET A 47 -12.04 -22.70 -6.23
CA MET A 47 -12.57 -21.94 -5.08
C MET A 47 -11.51 -21.73 -4.00
N LEU A 48 -10.75 -22.76 -3.64
CA LEU A 48 -9.65 -22.64 -2.67
C LEU A 48 -8.57 -21.66 -3.14
N PHE A 49 -8.24 -21.66 -4.43
CA PHE A 49 -7.28 -20.72 -5.01
C PHE A 49 -7.79 -19.28 -4.96
N ILE A 50 -9.05 -19.04 -5.30
CA ILE A 50 -9.70 -17.72 -5.20
C ILE A 50 -9.73 -17.24 -3.73
N LEU A 51 -10.05 -18.14 -2.79
CA LEU A 51 -10.02 -17.84 -1.35
C LEU A 51 -8.61 -17.46 -0.87
N LEU A 52 -7.56 -18.14 -1.37
CA LEU A 52 -6.18 -17.80 -1.04
C LEU A 52 -5.78 -16.41 -1.56
N LEU A 53 -6.15 -16.09 -2.81
CA LEU A 53 -5.89 -14.78 -3.41
C LEU A 53 -6.63 -13.66 -2.68
N THR A 54 -7.90 -13.86 -2.35
CA THR A 54 -8.70 -12.88 -1.61
C THR A 54 -8.16 -12.67 -0.19
N SER A 55 -7.75 -13.74 0.50
CA SER A 55 -7.04 -13.70 1.78
C SER A 55 -5.77 -12.83 1.72
N LEU A 56 -4.97 -12.96 0.66
CA LEU A 56 -3.75 -12.17 0.48
C LEU A 56 -4.09 -10.67 0.36
N LEU A 57 -5.08 -10.33 -0.45
CA LEU A 57 -5.52 -8.94 -0.64
C LEU A 57 -6.08 -8.33 0.65
N VAL A 58 -6.88 -9.08 1.41
CA VAL A 58 -7.41 -8.66 2.71
C VAL A 58 -6.30 -8.44 3.72
N SER A 59 -5.32 -9.35 3.77
CA SER A 59 -4.15 -9.24 4.67
C SER A 59 -3.34 -7.98 4.37
N MET A 60 -3.09 -7.67 3.10
CA MET A 60 -2.42 -6.42 2.69
C MET A 60 -3.20 -5.18 3.11
N LYS A 61 -4.53 -5.18 2.95
CA LYS A 61 -5.40 -4.09 3.44
C LYS A 61 -5.34 -3.95 4.97
N LYS A 62 -5.26 -5.05 5.71
CA LYS A 62 -5.17 -5.06 7.19
C LYS A 62 -3.88 -4.42 7.67
N ILE A 63 -2.73 -4.77 7.09
CA ILE A 63 -1.43 -4.12 7.42
C ILE A 63 -1.50 -2.62 7.14
N LYS A 64 -2.08 -2.23 6.01
CA LYS A 64 -2.25 -0.81 5.67
C LYS A 64 -3.10 -0.08 6.71
N ARG A 65 -4.23 -0.68 7.11
CA ARG A 65 -5.13 -0.11 8.12
C ARG A 65 -4.50 -0.04 9.51
N SER A 66 -3.67 -1.00 9.90
CA SER A 66 -3.00 -0.97 11.21
C SER A 66 -1.97 0.14 11.36
N LEU A 67 -1.55 0.76 10.26
CA LEU A 67 -0.67 1.93 10.26
C LEU A 67 -1.45 3.24 10.41
N ASN A 68 -2.73 3.27 10.06
CA ASN A 68 -3.55 4.47 10.23
C ASN A 68 -3.72 4.77 11.72
N GLY A 69 -3.59 6.04 12.09
CA GLY A 69 -3.64 6.53 13.47
C GLY A 69 -2.34 6.33 14.25
N LYS A 70 -1.31 5.70 13.67
CA LYS A 70 -0.01 5.57 14.35
C LYS A 70 0.75 6.89 14.33
N ILE A 71 1.40 7.18 15.46
CA ILE A 71 2.27 8.33 15.62
C ILE A 71 3.67 7.95 15.12
N ILE A 72 4.27 8.84 14.35
CA ILE A 72 5.60 8.70 13.78
C ILE A 72 6.39 9.99 13.98
N LYS A 73 7.72 9.89 13.94
CA LYS A 73 8.63 11.02 13.91
C LYS A 73 9.61 10.91 12.75
N MET A 74 10.04 12.05 12.22
CA MET A 74 11.07 12.11 11.19
C MET A 74 12.42 11.69 11.77
N ILE A 75 13.20 10.92 11.01
CA ILE A 75 14.56 10.50 11.41
C ILE A 75 15.61 10.84 10.36
N THR A 76 15.22 10.92 9.08
CA THR A 76 16.11 11.20 7.96
C THR A 76 15.30 11.82 6.84
N ASN A 77 15.96 12.50 5.89
CA ASN A 77 15.36 13.04 4.67
C ASN A 77 16.03 12.52 3.41
N GLN A 78 16.68 11.36 3.50
CA GLN A 78 17.42 10.77 2.39
C GLN A 78 16.51 10.33 1.24
N GLU A 79 15.31 9.82 1.54
CA GLU A 79 14.43 9.30 0.50
C GLU A 79 13.51 10.39 -0.02
N VAL A 80 13.54 10.58 -1.34
CA VAL A 80 12.82 11.65 -2.03
C VAL A 80 11.46 11.13 -2.50
N ILE A 81 10.42 11.94 -2.30
CA ILE A 81 9.08 11.65 -2.80
C ILE A 81 9.10 11.81 -4.33
N PRO A 82 8.68 10.81 -5.12
CA PRO A 82 8.85 10.80 -6.58
C PRO A 82 7.86 11.70 -7.34
N TYR A 83 7.02 12.45 -6.61
CA TYR A 83 5.97 13.29 -7.20
C TYR A 83 6.36 14.77 -7.14
N PRO A 84 6.04 15.56 -8.18
CA PRO A 84 6.27 16.99 -8.14
C PRO A 84 5.24 17.67 -7.22
N GLN A 85 5.61 18.80 -6.60
CA GLN A 85 4.69 19.58 -5.78
C GLN A 85 3.48 20.11 -6.58
N LYS A 86 3.70 20.41 -7.87
CA LYS A 86 2.67 20.90 -8.81
C LYS A 86 2.73 20.14 -10.13
N PHE A 87 1.59 19.81 -10.70
CA PHE A 87 1.49 19.11 -11.98
C PHE A 87 0.21 19.47 -12.73
N LYS A 88 0.18 19.22 -14.05
CA LYS A 88 -1.03 19.43 -14.87
C LYS A 88 -2.06 18.33 -14.59
N ASP A 89 -3.32 18.73 -14.57
CA ASP A 89 -4.46 17.84 -14.45
C ASP A 89 -4.54 16.91 -15.67
N ASP A 90 -4.20 15.65 -15.44
CA ASP A 90 -4.39 14.53 -16.34
C ASP A 90 -5.07 13.42 -15.53
N MET A 91 -6.34 13.66 -15.18
CA MET A 91 -7.16 12.72 -14.41
C MET A 91 -7.41 11.46 -15.22
N VAL A 92 -7.13 10.32 -14.60
CA VAL A 92 -7.44 9.00 -15.16
C VAL A 92 -8.34 8.28 -14.17
N GLU A 93 -9.55 7.93 -14.60
CA GLU A 93 -10.42 7.05 -13.83
C GLU A 93 -9.97 5.60 -13.98
N ILE A 94 -9.64 4.95 -12.87
CA ILE A 94 -9.24 3.54 -12.86
C ILE A 94 -10.45 2.75 -12.35
N GLY A 95 -11.23 2.23 -13.30
CA GLY A 95 -12.33 1.32 -13.02
C GLY A 95 -13.43 1.89 -12.13
N GLY A 96 -13.79 3.17 -12.29
CA GLY A 96 -14.93 3.83 -11.64
C GLY A 96 -14.80 4.12 -10.14
N PHE A 97 -13.95 3.39 -9.40
CA PHE A 97 -13.85 3.50 -7.94
C PHE A 97 -12.60 4.23 -7.43
N PHE A 98 -11.56 4.36 -8.27
CA PHE A 98 -10.32 5.02 -7.89
C PHE A 98 -10.02 6.17 -8.84
N LYS A 99 -10.10 7.39 -8.32
CA LYS A 99 -9.64 8.59 -9.01
C LYS A 99 -8.17 8.80 -8.72
N GLY A 100 -7.39 8.96 -9.79
CA GLY A 100 -5.97 9.27 -9.71
C GLY A 100 -5.59 10.18 -10.87
N TYR A 101 -4.44 10.79 -10.73
CA TYR A 101 -3.88 11.65 -11.75
C TYR A 101 -2.63 10.98 -12.32
N ARG A 102 -2.53 10.94 -13.64
CA ARG A 102 -1.34 10.44 -14.31
C ARG A 102 -0.32 11.56 -14.39
N TYR A 103 0.89 11.29 -13.93
CA TYR A 103 2.02 12.19 -14.12
C TYR A 103 3.23 11.38 -14.59
N ARG A 104 3.61 11.57 -15.86
CA ARG A 104 4.63 10.74 -16.54
C ARG A 104 4.27 9.24 -16.42
N LYS A 105 5.17 8.43 -15.86
CA LYS A 105 4.98 6.99 -15.60
C LYS A 105 4.36 6.70 -14.23
N HIS A 106 3.97 7.73 -13.47
CA HIS A 106 3.45 7.60 -12.12
C HIS A 106 1.95 7.90 -12.07
N MET A 107 1.29 7.27 -11.11
CA MET A 107 -0.12 7.48 -10.80
C MET A 107 -0.21 8.05 -9.40
N ILE A 108 -0.64 9.30 -9.31
CA ILE A 108 -0.78 10.07 -8.08
C ILE A 108 -2.22 9.89 -7.61
N PRO A 109 -2.46 9.35 -6.41
CA PRO A 109 -3.82 9.24 -5.89
C PRO A 109 -4.40 10.61 -5.54
N ASP A 110 -5.70 10.76 -5.74
CA ASP A 110 -6.48 11.96 -5.44
C ASP A 110 -6.28 12.50 -4.01
N TYR A 111 -6.23 11.61 -3.03
CA TYR A 111 -6.11 11.97 -1.62
C TYR A 111 -4.75 12.59 -1.22
N LEU A 112 -3.77 12.63 -2.12
CA LEU A 112 -2.50 13.36 -1.90
C LEU A 112 -2.55 14.79 -2.46
N VAL A 113 -3.59 15.13 -3.24
CA VAL A 113 -3.80 16.48 -3.76
C VAL A 113 -4.43 17.35 -2.69
N GLU A 114 -3.85 18.52 -2.46
CA GLU A 114 -4.34 19.54 -1.54
C GLU A 114 -5.43 20.39 -2.19
N PHE A 115 -5.14 20.97 -3.35
CA PHE A 115 -6.07 21.83 -4.09
C PHE A 115 -5.79 21.85 -5.60
N ARG A 116 -6.72 22.45 -6.34
CA ARG A 116 -6.70 22.60 -7.80
C ARG A 116 -6.86 24.07 -8.15
N GLU A 117 -6.02 24.56 -9.06
CA GLU A 117 -6.09 25.90 -9.63
C GLU A 117 -6.15 25.78 -11.16
N GLY A 118 -7.35 25.94 -11.73
CA GLY A 118 -7.57 25.74 -13.17
C GLY A 118 -7.23 24.31 -13.63
N LYS A 119 -6.16 24.17 -14.42
CA LYS A 119 -5.63 22.88 -14.91
C LYS A 119 -4.38 22.42 -14.14
N THR A 120 -4.03 23.07 -13.03
CA THR A 120 -2.88 22.72 -12.20
C THR A 120 -3.36 22.13 -10.88
N LEU A 121 -2.73 21.04 -10.45
CA LEU A 121 -2.96 20.37 -9.19
C LEU A 121 -1.76 20.54 -8.29
N TYR A 122 -2.02 20.74 -6.99
CA TYR A 122 -1.00 20.93 -5.97
C TYR A 122 -1.10 19.80 -4.95
N LEU A 123 0.02 19.16 -4.65
CA LEU A 123 0.10 18.15 -3.60
C LEU A 123 0.15 18.80 -2.23
N TYR A 124 -0.23 18.04 -1.20
CA TYR A 124 0.09 18.44 0.17
C TYR A 124 1.62 18.64 0.33
N PRO A 125 2.06 19.60 1.15
CA PRO A 125 3.48 19.86 1.35
C PRO A 125 4.24 18.60 1.81
N HIS A 126 5.44 18.42 1.26
CA HIS A 126 6.34 17.35 1.70
C HIS A 126 6.98 17.71 3.03
N VAL A 127 7.19 16.72 3.90
CA VAL A 127 8.04 16.90 5.09
C VAL A 127 9.49 16.78 4.66
N THR A 128 10.21 17.90 4.61
CA THR A 128 11.61 18.00 4.17
C THR A 128 12.58 18.30 5.29
N GLU A 129 12.10 18.53 6.50
CA GLU A 129 12.90 18.88 7.67
C GLU A 129 12.82 17.76 8.70
N ILE A 130 13.96 17.46 9.33
CA ILE A 130 14.00 16.52 10.44
C ILE A 130 13.48 17.28 11.66
N SER A 131 12.28 16.92 12.10
CA SER A 131 11.67 17.47 13.30
C SER A 131 11.35 16.35 14.27
N GLU A 132 11.48 16.64 15.57
CA GLU A 132 11.02 15.77 16.65
C GLU A 132 9.49 15.80 16.80
N SER A 133 8.81 16.75 16.16
CA SER A 133 7.36 16.88 16.24
C SER A 133 6.66 15.60 15.78
N PRO A 134 5.73 15.06 16.59
CA PRO A 134 4.96 13.89 16.23
C PRO A 134 4.07 14.18 15.03
N LEU A 135 3.98 13.20 14.14
CA LEU A 135 3.10 13.19 12.99
C LEU A 135 2.18 11.98 13.08
N THR A 136 0.90 12.14 12.79
CA THR A 136 -0.06 11.02 12.82
C THR A 136 -0.37 10.54 11.41
N ILE A 137 -0.21 9.24 11.15
CA ILE A 137 -0.53 8.65 9.85
C ILE A 137 -2.04 8.67 9.63
N ILE A 138 -2.48 9.34 8.57
CA ILE A 138 -3.88 9.29 8.12
C ILE A 138 -4.08 8.13 7.17
N ARG A 139 -3.19 8.01 6.18
CA ARG A 139 -3.33 7.06 5.08
C ARG A 139 -1.99 6.73 4.47
N VAL A 140 -1.73 5.43 4.28
CA VAL A 140 -0.55 4.94 3.58
C VAL A 140 -0.81 4.82 2.07
N HIS A 141 0.19 5.09 1.23
CA HIS A 141 0.18 4.81 -0.20
C HIS A 141 1.32 3.85 -0.53
N ARG A 142 0.98 2.70 -1.13
CA ARG A 142 1.92 1.66 -1.59
C ARG A 142 2.99 1.20 -0.59
N PHE A 143 2.80 1.41 0.71
CA PHE A 143 3.80 1.15 1.77
C PHE A 143 5.11 1.94 1.61
N GLU A 144 5.10 2.98 0.79
CA GLU A 144 6.26 3.85 0.54
C GLU A 144 6.00 5.26 1.04
N LEU A 145 4.79 5.77 0.85
CA LEU A 145 4.40 7.12 1.24
C LEU A 145 3.27 7.09 2.27
N ALA A 146 3.17 8.13 3.07
CA ALA A 146 2.04 8.35 3.95
C ALA A 146 1.57 9.80 3.88
N LEU A 147 0.25 9.98 3.88
CA LEU A 147 -0.39 11.23 4.23
C LEU A 147 -0.46 11.28 5.76
N VAL A 148 0.08 12.34 6.33
CA VAL A 148 0.18 12.54 7.78
C VAL A 148 -0.44 13.87 8.19
N LYS A 149 -0.76 14.01 9.47
CA LYS A 149 -1.12 15.27 10.13
C LYS A 149 -0.03 15.66 11.11
N ASP A 150 0.32 16.93 11.14
CA ASP A 150 1.10 17.51 12.23
C ASP A 150 0.21 17.91 13.42
N GLU A 151 0.83 18.39 14.50
CA GLU A 151 0.13 18.84 15.72
C GLU A 151 -0.87 19.99 15.46
N GLN A 152 -0.71 20.72 14.34
CA GLN A 152 -1.59 21.81 13.93
C GLN A 152 -2.69 21.31 12.98
N ASP A 153 -2.91 19.99 12.89
CA ASP A 153 -3.85 19.33 11.98
C ASP A 153 -3.56 19.57 10.49
N LYS A 154 -2.38 20.10 10.12
CA LYS A 154 -2.01 20.32 8.73
C LYS A 154 -1.55 19.02 8.11
N LYS A 155 -2.07 18.76 6.91
CA LYS A 155 -1.77 17.54 6.15
C LYS A 155 -0.46 17.70 5.39
N ARG A 156 0.38 16.67 5.47
CA ARG A 156 1.68 16.61 4.79
C ARG A 156 1.93 15.23 4.21
N ILE A 157 2.85 15.14 3.25
CA ILE A 157 3.28 13.88 2.66
C ILE A 157 4.67 13.53 3.17
N VAL A 158 4.85 12.27 3.56
CA VAL A 158 6.14 11.77 4.04
C VAL A 158 6.48 10.43 3.40
N HIS A 159 7.78 10.20 3.20
CA HIS A 159 8.29 8.89 2.82
C HIS A 159 8.44 7.98 4.06
N LEU A 160 7.88 6.77 4.04
CA LEU A 160 7.84 5.87 5.21
C LEU A 160 9.22 5.33 5.64
N LYS A 161 10.23 5.39 4.77
CA LYS A 161 11.62 5.11 5.16
C LYS A 161 12.27 6.24 5.95
N ASN A 162 11.73 7.46 5.84
CA ASN A 162 12.25 8.65 6.53
C ASN A 162 11.76 8.77 7.97
N VAL A 163 10.93 7.83 8.44
CA VAL A 163 10.22 7.94 9.72
C VAL A 163 10.33 6.70 10.59
N GLN A 164 10.14 6.88 11.88
CA GLN A 164 10.01 5.80 12.85
C GLN A 164 8.71 5.94 13.65
N LEU A 165 8.16 4.80 14.06
CA LEU A 165 7.05 4.76 15.02
C LEU A 165 7.48 5.36 16.35
N VAL A 166 6.64 6.23 16.90
CA VAL A 166 6.71 6.63 18.30
C VAL A 166 5.85 5.62 19.06
N SER A 167 6.49 4.84 19.93
CA SER A 167 5.85 3.80 20.74
C SER A 167 4.88 4.39 21.76
#